data_AF-A0A7C4HR73-F1
#
_entry.id   AF-A0A7C4HR73-F1
#
_cell.length_a   1.000
_cell.length_b   1.000
_cell.length_c   1.000
_cell.angle_alpha   90.00
_cell.angle_beta   90.00
_cell.angle_gamma   90.00
#
_symmetry.space_group_name_H-M   'P 1'
#
loop_
_entity.id
_entity.type
_entity.pdbx_description
1 polymer ?
#
loop_
_entity_poly.entity_id
_entity_poly.type
_entity_poly.pdbx_seq_one_letter_code
_entity_poly.pdbx_strand_id
1 'polypeptide(L)'
;MGGKPPAGALSRAASEIAVVAGTAALALHFSPRLPGGAGAWLAPAVLLYVPLAAILLGDRDFSGCGLSWPERGAPRDFLGFVLAVMPVFLAGYYLFARYYLGQGFEFRPWSAAALAELAFWQVLGVALPEEVFFRGWLQGRLNRMTGLRFRLWGARVGPGLFIAAAVFAGFHLFYRPSASRLLVFFPGLLFGLYRERTKSVVVPVLVHAAANFLFLIAQDWMK
;
A
#
# COMPACT_ATOMS: atom_id res chain seq x y z
N MET A 1 -3.82 -6.31 38.70
CA MET A 1 -5.19 -6.49 38.15
C MET A 1 -5.08 -6.85 36.68
N GLY A 2 -5.05 -8.14 36.35
CA GLY A 2 -5.02 -8.62 34.97
C GLY A 2 -6.45 -8.84 34.49
N GLY A 3 -7.05 -7.83 33.86
CA GLY A 3 -8.37 -7.98 33.24
C GLY A 3 -8.28 -8.96 32.06
N LYS A 4 -9.22 -9.91 31.99
CA LYS A 4 -9.37 -10.80 30.83
C LYS A 4 -9.45 -9.94 29.56
N PRO A 5 -8.65 -10.21 28.51
CA PRO A 5 -8.73 -9.45 27.28
C PRO A 5 -10.16 -9.53 26.71
N PRO A 6 -10.69 -8.44 26.15
CA PRO A 6 -12.07 -8.41 25.64
C PRO A 6 -12.27 -9.49 24.58
N ALA A 7 -13.46 -10.11 24.58
CA ALA A 7 -13.84 -11.12 23.62
C ALA A 7 -13.71 -10.54 22.18
N GLY A 8 -12.73 -11.02 21.42
CA GLY A 8 -12.37 -10.51 20.08
C GLY A 8 -10.92 -10.02 19.95
N ALA A 9 -10.21 -9.77 21.05
CA ALA A 9 -8.78 -9.41 21.00
C ALA A 9 -7.89 -10.56 20.51
N LEU A 10 -8.22 -11.80 20.93
CA LEU A 10 -7.50 -13.01 20.53
C LEU A 10 -7.72 -13.36 19.05
N SER A 11 -8.93 -13.15 18.50
CA SER A 11 -9.20 -13.43 17.08
C SER A 11 -8.55 -12.40 16.15
N ARG A 12 -8.45 -11.13 16.58
CA ARG A 12 -7.72 -10.08 15.84
C ARG A 12 -6.21 -10.35 15.83
N ALA A 13 -5.61 -10.59 16.99
CA ALA A 13 -4.18 -10.92 17.06
C ALA A 13 -3.83 -12.18 16.24
N ALA A 14 -4.70 -13.20 16.25
CA ALA A 14 -4.53 -14.40 15.42
C ALA A 14 -4.60 -14.08 13.91
N SER A 15 -5.52 -13.20 13.48
CA SER A 15 -5.60 -12.78 12.08
C SER A 15 -4.36 -12.00 11.61
N GLU A 16 -3.76 -11.20 12.48
CA GLU A 16 -2.59 -10.38 12.17
C GLU A 16 -1.31 -11.24 12.08
N ILE A 17 -1.15 -12.18 13.01
CA ILE A 17 -0.09 -13.19 12.95
C ILE A 17 -0.26 -14.08 11.71
N ALA A 18 -1.49 -14.45 11.35
CA ALA A 18 -1.76 -15.24 10.14
C ALA A 18 -1.44 -14.46 8.86
N VAL A 19 -1.70 -13.15 8.79
CA VAL A 19 -1.30 -12.31 7.67
C VAL A 19 0.22 -12.28 7.54
N VAL A 20 0.95 -12.02 8.63
CA VAL A 20 2.42 -11.94 8.59
C VAL A 20 3.04 -13.30 8.27
N ALA A 21 2.61 -14.37 8.93
CA ALA A 21 3.07 -15.73 8.67
C ALA A 21 2.72 -16.20 7.25
N GLY A 22 1.54 -15.86 6.75
CA GLY A 22 1.11 -16.13 5.39
C GLY A 22 1.97 -15.41 4.35
N THR A 23 2.23 -14.11 4.54
CA THR A 23 3.13 -13.35 3.66
C THR A 23 4.55 -13.90 3.66
N ALA A 24 5.05 -14.36 4.80
CA ALA A 24 6.37 -14.97 4.93
C ALA A 24 6.48 -16.32 4.20
N ALA A 25 5.48 -17.19 4.39
CA ALA A 25 5.41 -18.48 3.73
C ALA A 25 5.28 -18.32 2.21
N LEU A 26 4.47 -17.37 1.75
CA LEU A 26 4.34 -17.02 0.34
C LEU A 26 5.64 -16.43 -0.21
N ALA A 27 6.31 -15.55 0.53
CA ALA A 27 7.62 -15.01 0.16
C ALA A 27 8.64 -16.12 -0.07
N LEU A 28 8.73 -17.08 0.85
CA LEU A 28 9.63 -18.22 0.72
C LEU A 28 9.27 -19.11 -0.47
N HIS A 29 7.99 -19.40 -0.70
CA HIS A 29 7.52 -20.26 -1.79
C HIS A 29 7.74 -19.65 -3.19
N PHE A 30 7.55 -18.33 -3.34
CA PHE A 30 7.65 -17.64 -4.63
C PHE A 30 9.02 -16.98 -4.87
N SER A 31 9.88 -16.84 -3.85
CA SER A 31 11.25 -16.30 -3.98
C SER A 31 12.13 -16.93 -5.06
N PRO A 32 12.06 -18.24 -5.38
CA PRO A 32 12.88 -18.81 -6.44
C PRO A 32 12.34 -18.55 -7.84
N ARG A 33 11.07 -18.11 -7.95
CA ARG A 33 10.34 -18.00 -9.22
C ARG A 33 10.25 -16.56 -9.74
N LEU A 34 10.57 -15.58 -8.90
CA LEU A 34 10.45 -14.16 -9.25
C LEU A 34 11.80 -13.55 -9.68
N PRO A 35 11.81 -12.60 -10.63
CA PRO A 35 13.01 -11.86 -11.01
C PRO A 35 13.63 -11.16 -9.78
N GLY A 36 14.90 -11.43 -9.48
CA GLY A 36 15.64 -10.85 -8.35
C GLY A 36 15.85 -11.77 -7.14
N GLY A 37 15.29 -12.99 -7.14
CA GLY A 37 15.57 -14.02 -6.13
C GLY A 37 15.20 -13.60 -4.71
N ALA A 38 15.89 -14.18 -3.70
CA ALA A 38 15.64 -13.89 -2.28
C ALA A 38 15.78 -12.40 -1.92
N GLY A 39 16.61 -11.64 -2.66
CA GLY A 39 16.79 -10.19 -2.43
C GLY A 39 15.54 -9.35 -2.70
N ALA A 40 14.65 -9.81 -3.60
CA ALA A 40 13.39 -9.12 -3.89
C ALA A 40 12.43 -9.07 -2.68
N TRP A 41 12.57 -10.01 -1.74
CA TRP A 41 11.70 -10.10 -0.56
C TRP A 41 12.25 -9.39 0.67
N LEU A 42 13.48 -8.88 0.63
CA LEU A 42 14.09 -8.22 1.78
C LEU A 42 13.31 -6.97 2.20
N ALA A 43 13.00 -6.08 1.25
CA ALA A 43 12.24 -4.86 1.56
C ALA A 43 10.82 -5.16 2.06
N PRO A 44 10.03 -6.03 1.40
CA PRO A 44 8.73 -6.48 1.91
C PRO A 44 8.80 -7.07 3.32
N ALA A 45 9.79 -7.93 3.56
CA ALA A 45 10.00 -8.53 4.87
C ALA A 45 10.29 -7.45 5.93
N VAL A 46 11.21 -6.52 5.66
CA VAL A 46 11.51 -5.40 6.58
C VAL A 46 10.25 -4.59 6.88
N LEU A 47 9.47 -4.23 5.85
CA LEU A 47 8.26 -3.42 6.00
C LEU A 47 7.16 -4.14 6.80
N LEU A 48 7.11 -5.48 6.79
CA LEU A 48 6.14 -6.24 7.60
C LEU A 48 6.67 -6.55 9.01
N TYR A 49 7.92 -6.97 9.12
CA TYR A 49 8.49 -7.45 10.38
C TYR A 49 8.95 -6.34 11.31
N VAL A 50 9.39 -5.18 10.81
CA VAL A 50 9.76 -4.06 11.68
C VAL A 50 8.55 -3.54 12.46
N PRO A 51 7.38 -3.26 11.84
CA PRO A 51 6.17 -2.92 12.58
C PRO A 51 5.76 -4.00 13.57
N LEU A 52 5.79 -5.27 13.16
CA LEU A 52 5.41 -6.38 14.02
C LEU A 52 6.33 -6.47 15.24
N ALA A 53 7.65 -6.44 15.05
CA ALA A 53 8.63 -6.47 16.12
C ALA A 53 8.46 -5.26 17.05
N ALA A 54 8.28 -4.05 16.50
CA ALA A 54 8.06 -2.84 17.29
C ALA A 54 6.77 -2.91 18.13
N ILE A 55 5.71 -3.53 17.61
CA ILE A 55 4.48 -3.77 18.37
C ILE A 55 4.71 -4.81 19.48
N LEU A 56 5.30 -5.96 19.14
CA LEU A 56 5.52 -7.06 20.08
C LEU A 56 6.49 -6.71 21.22
N LEU A 57 7.54 -5.94 20.92
CA LEU A 57 8.56 -5.51 21.88
C LEU A 57 8.16 -4.26 22.68
N GLY A 58 7.15 -3.52 22.22
CA GLY A 58 6.72 -2.24 22.80
C GLY A 58 5.29 -2.27 23.34
N ASP A 59 4.43 -1.42 22.76
CA ASP A 59 3.06 -1.15 23.23
C ASP A 59 2.12 -2.38 23.22
N ARG A 60 2.46 -3.44 22.46
CA ARG A 60 1.62 -4.64 22.22
C ARG A 60 0.21 -4.34 21.71
N ASP A 61 -0.01 -3.12 21.26
CA ASP A 61 -1.28 -2.63 20.78
C ASP A 61 -1.30 -2.64 19.25
N PHE A 62 -2.00 -3.64 18.72
CA PHE A 62 -2.33 -3.75 17.31
C PHE A 62 -3.51 -2.85 16.91
N SER A 63 -4.21 -2.28 17.90
CA SER A 63 -5.34 -1.40 17.64
C SER A 63 -4.89 -0.17 16.85
N GLY A 64 -5.51 0.01 15.69
CA GLY A 64 -5.17 1.09 14.75
C GLY A 64 -4.22 0.71 13.62
N CYS A 65 -3.73 -0.53 13.51
CA CYS A 65 -3.01 -0.97 12.30
C CYS A 65 -3.95 -1.17 11.09
N GLY A 66 -5.26 -1.26 11.31
CA GLY A 66 -6.25 -1.37 10.24
C GLY A 66 -6.16 -2.68 9.43
N LEU A 67 -5.64 -3.75 10.04
CA LEU A 67 -5.46 -5.05 9.38
C LEU A 67 -6.78 -5.83 9.22
N SER A 68 -7.86 -5.33 9.81
CA SER A 68 -9.19 -5.92 9.69
C SER A 68 -9.86 -5.56 8.36
N TRP A 69 -10.88 -6.36 7.99
CA TRP A 69 -11.77 -6.01 6.89
C TRP A 69 -12.41 -4.64 7.13
N PRO A 70 -12.57 -3.80 6.10
CA PRO A 70 -13.14 -2.47 6.21
C PRO A 70 -14.59 -2.50 6.72
N GLU A 71 -14.88 -1.65 7.69
CA GLU A 71 -16.21 -1.56 8.31
C GLU A 71 -17.25 -0.92 7.37
N ARG A 72 -16.81 -0.17 6.35
CA ARG A 72 -17.68 0.56 5.42
C ARG A 72 -17.09 0.63 4.01
N GLY A 73 -17.96 0.53 3.01
CA GLY A 73 -17.81 1.17 1.71
C GLY A 73 -16.64 0.74 0.82
N ALA A 74 -15.87 -0.29 1.17
CA ALA A 74 -14.65 -0.64 0.44
C ALA A 74 -14.83 -0.90 -1.06
N PRO A 75 -15.85 -1.65 -1.52
CA PRO A 75 -16.09 -1.79 -2.96
C PRO A 75 -16.42 -0.45 -3.63
N ARG A 76 -17.21 0.42 -2.97
CA ARG A 76 -17.55 1.76 -3.48
C ARG A 76 -16.33 2.67 -3.57
N ASP A 77 -15.50 2.67 -2.54
CA ASP A 77 -14.33 3.53 -2.45
C ASP A 77 -13.25 3.10 -3.45
N PHE A 78 -13.04 1.78 -3.59
CA PHE A 78 -12.19 1.20 -4.63
C PHE A 78 -12.74 1.48 -6.04
N LEU A 79 -14.03 1.26 -6.28
CA LEU A 79 -14.64 1.56 -7.58
C LEU A 79 -14.57 3.06 -7.89
N GLY A 80 -14.79 3.93 -6.91
CA GLY A 80 -14.62 5.37 -7.03
C GLY A 80 -13.19 5.75 -7.44
N PHE A 81 -12.17 5.09 -6.87
CA PHE A 81 -10.79 5.26 -7.30
C PHE A 81 -10.59 4.82 -8.75
N VAL A 82 -11.04 3.62 -9.10
CA VAL A 82 -10.90 3.05 -10.45
C VAL A 82 -11.59 3.91 -11.49
N LEU A 83 -12.77 4.48 -11.18
CA LEU A 83 -13.53 5.28 -12.14
C LEU A 83 -13.10 6.75 -12.21
N ALA A 84 -12.62 7.33 -11.11
CA ALA A 84 -12.28 8.76 -11.07
C ALA A 84 -10.78 9.03 -11.26
N VAL A 85 -9.92 8.23 -10.64
CA VAL A 85 -8.48 8.52 -10.59
C VAL A 85 -7.74 7.86 -11.74
N MET A 86 -8.04 6.59 -12.02
CA MET A 86 -7.30 5.83 -13.05
C MET A 86 -7.44 6.40 -14.46
N PRO A 87 -8.63 6.82 -14.95
CA PRO A 87 -8.75 7.37 -16.29
C PRO A 87 -8.01 8.71 -16.43
N VAL A 88 -8.09 9.55 -15.39
CA VAL A 88 -7.37 10.83 -15.34
C VAL A 88 -5.86 10.60 -15.34
N PHE A 89 -5.39 9.63 -14.56
CA PHE A 89 -3.98 9.25 -14.53
C PHE A 89 -3.50 8.74 -15.89
N LEU A 90 -4.23 7.82 -16.52
CA LEU A 90 -3.89 7.29 -17.84
C LEU A 90 -3.87 8.37 -18.90
N ALA A 91 -4.88 9.24 -18.91
CA ALA A 91 -4.93 10.37 -19.84
C ALA A 91 -3.74 11.30 -19.63
N GLY A 92 -3.45 11.68 -18.38
CA GLY A 92 -2.30 12.51 -18.03
C GLY A 92 -0.97 11.86 -18.42
N TYR A 93 -0.79 10.57 -18.14
CA TYR A 93 0.39 9.80 -18.52
C TYR A 93 0.55 9.73 -20.04
N TYR A 94 -0.52 9.45 -20.78
CA TYR A 94 -0.54 9.43 -22.24
C TYR A 94 -0.15 10.78 -22.82
N LEU A 95 -0.77 11.88 -22.36
CA LEU A 95 -0.47 13.22 -22.82
C LEU A 95 0.98 13.61 -22.50
N PHE A 96 1.46 13.29 -21.30
CA PHE A 96 2.84 13.55 -20.91
C PHE A 96 3.83 12.77 -21.78
N ALA A 97 3.63 11.47 -21.95
CA ALA A 97 4.49 10.65 -22.81
C ALA A 97 4.49 11.16 -24.25
N ARG A 98 3.31 11.46 -24.81
CA ARG A 98 3.17 11.88 -26.20
C ARG A 98 3.75 13.26 -26.49
N TYR A 99 3.43 14.25 -25.66
CA TYR A 99 3.73 15.65 -25.96
C TYR A 99 4.98 16.18 -25.26
N TYR A 100 5.34 15.63 -24.10
CA TYR A 100 6.52 16.07 -23.36
C TYR A 100 7.72 15.17 -23.61
N LEU A 101 7.53 13.84 -23.63
CA LEU A 101 8.62 12.90 -23.91
C LEU A 101 8.79 12.57 -25.40
N GLY A 102 7.82 12.94 -26.25
CA GLY A 102 7.83 12.59 -27.68
C GLY A 102 7.66 11.10 -27.96
N GLN A 103 7.18 10.34 -26.98
CA GLN A 103 7.07 8.89 -27.02
C GLN A 103 5.80 8.45 -27.77
N GLY A 104 5.89 7.26 -28.37
CA GLY A 104 4.76 6.57 -28.98
C GLY A 104 4.13 5.56 -28.01
N PHE A 105 3.01 4.98 -28.44
CA PHE A 105 2.39 3.85 -27.75
C PHE A 105 2.20 2.69 -28.72
N GLU A 106 2.65 1.50 -28.33
CA GLU A 106 2.36 0.24 -29.00
C GLU A 106 1.63 -0.68 -28.02
N PHE A 107 0.41 -1.08 -28.37
CA PHE A 107 -0.31 -2.06 -27.60
C PHE A 107 0.40 -3.41 -27.66
N ARG A 108 0.74 -3.95 -26.49
CA ARG A 108 1.30 -5.29 -26.33
C ARG A 108 0.37 -6.11 -25.45
N PRO A 109 -0.26 -7.18 -25.97
CA PRO A 109 -1.13 -8.01 -25.15
C PRO A 109 -0.29 -8.81 -24.15
N TRP A 110 -0.71 -8.78 -22.89
CA TRP A 110 -0.14 -9.61 -21.84
C TRP A 110 -0.90 -10.94 -21.76
N SER A 111 -0.20 -12.03 -21.48
CA SER A 111 -0.85 -13.32 -21.23
C SER A 111 -1.59 -13.30 -19.90
N ALA A 112 -2.63 -14.12 -19.75
CA ALA A 112 -3.37 -14.23 -18.49
C ALA A 112 -2.46 -14.65 -17.32
N ALA A 113 -1.48 -15.51 -17.58
CA ALA A 113 -0.48 -15.92 -16.59
C ALA A 113 0.40 -14.74 -16.14
N ALA A 114 0.90 -13.93 -17.09
CA ALA A 114 1.71 -12.75 -16.77
C ALA A 114 0.93 -11.70 -15.98
N LEU A 115 -0.35 -11.48 -16.33
CA LEU A 115 -1.23 -10.58 -15.58
C LEU A 115 -1.49 -11.09 -14.16
N ALA A 116 -1.71 -12.40 -13.99
CA ALA A 116 -1.92 -13.00 -12.68
C ALA A 116 -0.66 -12.91 -11.79
N GLU A 117 0.52 -13.18 -12.36
CA GLU A 117 1.80 -13.05 -11.67
C GLU A 117 2.07 -11.59 -11.26
N LEU A 118 1.85 -10.64 -12.18
CA LEU A 118 1.98 -9.23 -11.91
C LEU A 118 1.03 -8.78 -10.79
N ALA A 119 -0.25 -9.18 -10.86
CA ALA A 119 -1.23 -8.84 -9.83
C ALA A 119 -0.85 -9.42 -8.47
N PHE A 120 -0.43 -10.69 -8.42
CA PHE A 120 0.05 -11.33 -7.20
C PHE A 120 1.22 -10.56 -6.58
N TRP A 121 2.23 -10.23 -7.38
CA TRP A 121 3.40 -9.50 -6.92
C TRP A 121 3.05 -8.08 -6.46
N GLN A 122 2.22 -7.35 -7.21
CA GLN A 122 1.83 -5.99 -6.84
C GLN A 122 0.97 -5.95 -5.57
N VAL A 123 0.12 -6.95 -5.34
CA VAL A 123 -0.69 -7.02 -4.12
C VAL A 123 0.15 -7.46 -2.92
N LEU A 124 0.88 -8.58 -3.01
CA LEU A 124 1.50 -9.20 -1.84
C LEU A 124 2.97 -8.84 -1.66
N GLY A 125 3.69 -8.64 -2.76
CA GLY A 125 5.11 -8.28 -2.74
C GLY A 125 5.35 -6.77 -2.60
N VAL A 126 4.38 -5.93 -2.95
CA VAL A 126 4.55 -4.46 -2.95
C VAL A 126 3.52 -3.77 -2.05
N ALA A 127 2.26 -3.75 -2.48
CA ALA A 127 1.24 -2.92 -1.84
C ALA A 127 0.96 -3.34 -0.40
N LEU A 128 0.80 -4.64 -0.11
CA LEU A 128 0.50 -5.11 1.24
C LEU A 128 1.60 -4.72 2.25
N PRO A 129 2.90 -5.08 2.05
CA PRO A 129 3.97 -4.65 2.93
C PRO A 129 4.05 -3.14 3.13
N GLU A 130 3.98 -2.37 2.04
CA GLU A 130 4.10 -0.92 2.10
C GLU A 130 2.91 -0.29 2.84
N GLU A 131 1.68 -0.66 2.52
CA GLU A 131 0.50 -0.08 3.17
C GLU A 131 0.38 -0.48 4.64
N VAL A 132 0.78 -1.70 5.00
CA VAL A 132 0.85 -2.13 6.41
C VAL A 132 1.85 -1.25 7.18
N PHE A 133 3.04 -1.04 6.64
CA PHE A 133 4.06 -0.21 7.27
C PHE A 133 3.63 1.26 7.36
N PHE A 134 3.33 1.88 6.22
CA PHE A 134 3.16 3.32 6.14
C PHE A 134 1.78 3.77 6.67
N ARG A 135 0.70 3.05 6.34
CA ARG A 135 -0.68 3.50 6.59
C ARG A 135 -1.26 2.84 7.83
N GLY A 136 -0.92 1.57 8.03
CA GLY A 136 -1.26 0.85 9.25
C GLY A 136 -0.45 1.36 10.44
N TRP A 137 0.87 1.15 10.40
CA TRP A 137 1.74 1.39 11.55
C TRP A 137 2.19 2.85 11.69
N LEU A 138 2.90 3.42 10.72
CA LEU A 138 3.52 4.75 10.84
C LEU A 138 2.46 5.86 10.95
N GLN A 139 1.54 5.97 10.00
CA GLN A 139 0.46 6.95 10.02
C GLN A 139 -0.42 6.78 11.27
N GLY A 140 -0.75 5.54 11.65
CA GLY A 140 -1.54 5.24 12.84
C GLY A 140 -0.87 5.76 14.12
N ARG A 141 0.42 5.49 14.32
CA ARG A 141 1.19 5.99 15.47
C ARG A 141 1.28 7.51 15.47
N LEU A 142 1.59 8.12 14.33
CA LEU A 142 1.67 9.59 14.22
C LEU A 142 0.33 10.25 14.54
N ASN A 143 -0.78 9.67 14.09
CA ASN A 143 -2.12 10.18 14.39
C ASN A 143 -2.48 10.03 15.88
N ARG A 144 -2.01 8.99 16.58
CA ARG A 144 -2.17 8.88 18.04
C ARG A 144 -1.41 9.98 18.78
N MET A 145 -0.20 10.30 18.34
CA MET A 145 0.64 11.33 18.96
C MET A 145 0.16 12.76 18.65
N THR A 146 -0.34 13.00 17.43
CA THR A 146 -0.65 14.34 16.94
C THR A 146 -2.15 14.68 16.92
N GLY A 147 -3.00 13.66 17.01
CA GLY A 147 -4.46 13.77 16.91
C GLY A 147 -4.99 13.95 15.48
N LEU A 148 -6.30 13.73 15.31
CA LEU A 148 -7.00 13.92 14.03
C LEU A 148 -7.64 15.32 13.97
N ARG A 149 -6.91 16.27 13.38
CA ARG A 149 -7.22 17.71 13.42
C ARG A 149 -8.04 18.20 12.22
N PHE A 150 -8.01 17.49 11.11
CA PHE A 150 -8.60 17.93 9.85
C PHE A 150 -9.74 17.01 9.43
N ARG A 151 -10.62 17.49 8.54
CA ARG A 151 -11.66 16.69 7.88
C ARG A 151 -11.51 16.79 6.37
N LEU A 152 -11.19 15.69 5.71
CA LEU A 152 -10.99 15.60 4.25
C LEU A 152 -11.84 14.45 3.70
N TRP A 153 -12.60 14.69 2.63
CA TRP A 153 -13.45 13.70 1.93
C TRP A 153 -14.20 12.71 2.84
N GLY A 154 -14.81 13.23 3.91
CA GLY A 154 -15.60 12.44 4.85
C GLY A 154 -14.80 11.67 5.92
N ALA A 155 -13.47 11.78 5.92
CA ALA A 155 -12.60 11.21 6.94
C ALA A 155 -11.98 12.27 7.85
N ARG A 156 -11.79 11.95 9.13
CA ARG A 156 -10.93 12.75 10.02
C ARG A 156 -9.49 12.31 9.82
N VAL A 157 -8.60 13.26 9.55
CA VAL A 157 -7.17 13.01 9.30
C VAL A 157 -6.32 13.90 10.22
N GLY A 158 -5.07 13.49 10.44
CA GLY A 158 -4.11 14.23 11.26
C GLY A 158 -2.81 14.52 10.50
N PRO A 159 -1.87 15.26 11.12
CA PRO A 159 -0.53 15.46 10.59
C PRO A 159 0.19 14.16 10.17
N GLY A 160 -0.16 13.04 10.82
CA GLY A 160 0.38 11.72 10.48
C GLY A 160 0.13 11.29 9.03
N LEU A 161 -0.95 11.76 8.39
CA LEU A 161 -1.19 11.52 6.97
C LEU A 161 -0.07 12.10 6.09
N PHE A 162 0.23 13.39 6.31
CA PHE A 162 1.20 14.12 5.49
C PHE A 162 2.63 13.64 5.75
N ILE A 163 2.96 13.39 7.02
CA ILE A 163 4.28 12.89 7.40
C ILE A 163 4.49 11.48 6.84
N ALA A 164 3.52 10.57 6.98
CA ALA A 164 3.66 9.22 6.43
C ALA A 164 3.79 9.23 4.90
N ALA A 165 3.04 10.08 4.19
CA ALA A 165 3.18 10.24 2.74
C ALA A 165 4.55 10.82 2.34
N ALA A 166 5.10 11.77 3.11
CA ALA A 166 6.43 12.32 2.87
C ALA A 166 7.53 11.27 3.09
N VAL A 167 7.45 10.50 4.17
CA VAL A 167 8.39 9.40 4.46
C VAL A 167 8.28 8.31 3.40
N PHE A 168 7.06 7.98 2.94
CA PHE A 168 6.83 7.06 1.83
C PHE A 168 7.52 7.51 0.55
N ALA A 169 7.39 8.79 0.18
CA ALA A 169 8.06 9.36 -0.98
C ALA A 169 9.59 9.37 -0.83
N GLY A 170 10.10 9.72 0.35
CA GLY A 170 11.52 9.65 0.65
C GLY A 170 12.09 8.23 0.57
N PHE A 171 11.33 7.23 1.03
CA PHE A 171 11.72 5.82 0.96
C PHE A 171 12.00 5.36 -0.48
N HIS A 172 11.25 5.89 -1.45
CA HIS A 172 11.41 5.56 -2.86
C HIS A 172 12.71 6.08 -3.49
N LEU A 173 13.37 7.07 -2.88
CA LEU A 173 14.68 7.53 -3.32
C LEU A 173 15.79 6.52 -3.01
N PHE A 174 15.67 5.71 -1.96
CA PHE A 174 16.67 4.70 -1.63
C PHE A 174 16.71 3.55 -2.63
N TYR A 175 15.54 3.18 -3.17
CA TYR A 175 15.46 2.09 -4.15
C TYR A 175 15.89 2.53 -5.56
N ARG A 176 15.44 3.71 -6.00
CA ARG A 176 15.88 4.32 -7.27
C ARG A 176 15.99 5.84 -7.12
N PRO A 177 17.21 6.40 -7.02
CA PRO A 177 17.40 7.84 -6.86
C PRO A 177 16.93 8.60 -8.11
N SER A 178 15.74 9.21 -8.04
CA SER A 178 15.22 10.11 -9.06
C SER A 178 14.23 11.08 -8.45
N ALA A 179 14.32 12.37 -8.77
CA ALA A 179 13.39 13.39 -8.29
C ALA A 179 11.93 13.06 -8.64
N SER A 180 11.69 12.42 -9.79
CA SER A 180 10.34 12.00 -10.20
C SER A 180 9.72 10.97 -9.25
N ARG A 181 10.52 10.22 -8.49
CA ARG A 181 10.00 9.28 -7.48
C ARG A 181 9.32 9.98 -6.32
N LEU A 182 9.65 11.24 -6.04
CA LEU A 182 8.97 12.01 -4.98
C LEU A 182 7.48 12.26 -5.30
N LEU A 183 7.07 12.14 -6.57
CA LEU A 183 5.66 12.27 -6.96
C LEU A 183 4.76 11.21 -6.32
N VAL A 184 5.32 10.08 -5.84
CA VAL A 184 4.55 9.07 -5.08
C VAL A 184 4.03 9.61 -3.74
N PHE A 185 4.44 10.81 -3.33
CA PHE A 185 3.82 11.57 -2.25
C PHE A 185 2.31 11.74 -2.44
N PHE A 186 1.86 12.10 -3.65
CA PHE A 186 0.44 12.36 -3.94
C PHE A 186 -0.45 11.12 -3.84
N PRO A 187 -0.14 9.98 -4.51
CA PRO A 187 -0.88 8.75 -4.25
C PRO A 187 -0.71 8.30 -2.80
N GLY A 188 0.43 8.58 -2.17
CA GLY A 188 0.63 8.28 -0.76
C GLY A 188 -0.35 8.99 0.19
N LEU A 189 -0.70 10.25 -0.11
CA LEU A 189 -1.78 10.98 0.59
C LEU A 189 -3.14 10.34 0.33
N LEU A 190 -3.42 9.95 -0.91
CA LEU A 190 -4.69 9.31 -1.27
C LEU A 190 -4.87 7.97 -0.53
N PHE A 191 -3.84 7.15 -0.48
CA PHE A 191 -3.85 5.86 0.24
C PHE A 191 -4.08 6.07 1.73
N GLY A 192 -3.38 7.03 2.34
CA GLY A 192 -3.56 7.37 3.75
C GLY A 192 -4.95 7.93 4.07
N LEU A 193 -5.56 8.67 3.14
CA LEU A 193 -6.93 9.15 3.26
C LEU A 193 -7.95 8.00 3.20
N TYR A 194 -7.78 7.07 2.26
CA TYR A 194 -8.61 5.85 2.21
C TYR A 194 -8.48 5.03 3.48
N ARG A 195 -7.27 4.90 4.05
CA ARG A 195 -7.08 4.26 5.35
C ARG A 195 -7.91 4.92 6.44
N GLU A 196 -7.93 6.24 6.52
CA GLU A 196 -8.73 6.93 7.54
C GLU A 196 -10.24 6.85 7.29
N ARG A 197 -10.65 6.74 6.04
CA ARG A 197 -12.06 6.66 5.66
C ARG A 197 -12.65 5.27 5.92
N THR A 198 -11.88 4.23 5.65
CA THR A 198 -12.33 2.82 5.73
C THR A 198 -11.92 2.15 7.03
N LYS A 199 -11.01 2.78 7.79
CA LYS A 199 -10.35 2.24 9.00
C LYS A 199 -9.62 0.92 8.74
N SER A 200 -9.24 0.68 7.49
CA SER A 200 -8.57 -0.53 7.04
C SER A 200 -7.46 -0.23 6.03
N VAL A 201 -6.42 -1.06 6.01
CA VAL A 201 -5.37 -1.02 4.98
C VAL A 201 -5.78 -1.77 3.71
N VAL A 202 -6.84 -2.59 3.74
CA VAL A 202 -7.27 -3.39 2.58
C VAL A 202 -7.56 -2.51 1.37
N VAL A 203 -8.31 -1.41 1.55
CA VAL A 203 -8.62 -0.50 0.44
C VAL A 203 -7.36 0.19 -0.10
N PRO A 204 -6.49 0.79 0.74
CA PRO A 204 -5.18 1.26 0.30
C PRO A 204 -4.38 0.22 -0.49
N VAL A 205 -4.33 -1.04 -0.03
CA VAL A 205 -3.61 -2.12 -0.73
C VAL A 205 -4.17 -2.37 -2.12
N LEU A 206 -5.49 -2.47 -2.26
CA LEU A 206 -6.15 -2.70 -3.54
C LEU A 206 -5.94 -1.51 -4.50
N VAL A 207 -6.11 -0.29 -3.99
CA VAL A 207 -5.94 0.96 -4.74
C VAL A 207 -4.48 1.13 -5.20
N HIS A 208 -3.52 0.86 -4.32
CA HIS A 208 -2.09 0.91 -4.63
C HIS A 208 -1.71 -0.16 -5.67
N ALA A 209 -2.09 -1.42 -5.45
CA ALA A 209 -1.81 -2.49 -6.40
C ALA A 209 -2.42 -2.20 -7.78
N ALA A 210 -3.66 -1.70 -7.84
CA ALA A 210 -4.30 -1.31 -9.09
C ALA A 210 -3.56 -0.16 -9.81
N ALA A 211 -3.11 0.86 -9.06
CA ALA A 211 -2.32 1.96 -9.61
C ALA A 211 -1.00 1.47 -10.21
N ASN A 212 -0.25 0.64 -9.50
CA ASN A 212 1.01 0.09 -9.98
C ASN A 212 0.80 -0.84 -11.18
N PHE A 213 -0.20 -1.71 -11.12
CA PHE A 213 -0.55 -2.61 -12.20
C PHE A 213 -0.82 -1.84 -13.49
N LEU A 214 -1.64 -0.80 -13.40
CA LEU A 214 -1.98 0.04 -14.55
C LEU A 214 -0.79 0.83 -15.07
N PHE A 215 0.01 1.41 -14.18
CA PHE A 215 1.21 2.15 -14.55
C PHE A 215 2.22 1.26 -15.27
N LEU A 216 2.45 0.02 -14.81
CA LEU A 216 3.39 -0.91 -15.42
C LEU A 216 2.94 -1.36 -16.82
N ILE A 217 1.65 -1.62 -17.00
CA ILE A 217 1.09 -1.92 -18.33
C ILE A 217 1.25 -0.72 -19.25
N ALA A 218 0.88 0.49 -18.78
CA ALA A 218 1.00 1.71 -19.57
C ALA A 218 2.47 2.01 -19.94
N GLN A 219 3.40 1.72 -19.03
CA GLN A 219 4.83 1.88 -19.25
C GLN A 219 5.38 0.87 -20.28
N ASP A 220 4.93 -0.38 -20.25
CA ASP A 220 5.31 -1.40 -21.24
C ASP A 220 4.86 -1.05 -22.66
N TRP A 221 3.74 -0.35 -22.79
CA TRP A 221 3.23 0.12 -24.08
C TRP A 221 3.97 1.36 -24.61
N MET A 222 4.74 2.07 -23.80
CA MET A 222 5.44 3.29 -24.19
C MET A 222 6.73 2.96 -24.98
N LYS A 223 7.00 3.74 -26.05
CA LYS A 223 8.17 3.59 -26.95
C LYS A 223 8.91 4.90 -27.19
#